data_AF-A0A953YPP4-F1
#
_entry.id   AF-A0A953YPP4-F1
#
_cell.length_a   1.000
_cell.length_b   1.000
_cell.length_c   1.000
_cell.angle_alpha   90.00
_cell.angle_beta   90.00
_cell.angle_gamma   90.00
#
_symmetry.space_group_name_H-M   'P 1'
#
loop_
_entity.id
_entity.type
_entity.pdbx_description
1 polymer ?
#
loop_
_entity_poly.entity_id
_entity_poly.type
_entity_poly.pdbx_seq_one_letter_code
_entity_poly.pdbx_strand_id
1 'polypeptide(L)' 'RLEEARIAYGRLSSLDDLMRHPQARFVAVELSDGKVIDCLAPGVVVAGREDRYGPVPALGADDAALRAEFAEG' A
#
# COMPACT_ATOMS: atom_id res chain seq x y z
N ARG A 1 -17.95 -18.99 22.26
CA ARG A 1 -17.33 -19.18 23.60
C ARG A 1 -16.43 -18.03 24.04
N LEU A 2 -15.39 -17.61 23.33
CA LEU A 2 -14.54 -16.48 23.77
C LEU A 2 -15.14 -15.10 23.42
N GLU A 3 -15.79 -14.97 22.26
CA GLU A 3 -16.57 -13.76 21.89
C GLU A 3 -17.75 -13.48 22.82
N GLU A 4 -18.50 -14.52 23.20
CA GLU A 4 -19.63 -14.43 24.12
C GLU A 4 -19.21 -13.93 25.51
N ALA A 5 -17.99 -14.24 25.94
CA ALA A 5 -17.43 -13.81 27.21
C ALA A 5 -16.75 -12.42 27.16
N ARG A 6 -16.72 -11.75 25.99
CA ARG A 6 -16.01 -10.48 25.76
C ARG A 6 -14.54 -10.50 26.18
N ILE A 7 -13.90 -11.66 26.09
CA ILE A 7 -12.47 -11.80 26.38
C ILE A 7 -11.70 -11.44 25.12
N ALA A 8 -10.73 -10.54 25.21
CA ALA A 8 -9.86 -10.21 24.09
C ALA A 8 -8.96 -11.41 23.76
N TYR A 9 -9.04 -11.93 22.53
CA TYR A 9 -8.18 -13.00 22.03
C TYR A 9 -7.80 -12.71 20.57
N GLY A 10 -6.61 -13.16 20.17
CA GLY A 10 -6.14 -13.12 18.78
C GLY A 10 -6.15 -14.53 18.18
N ARG A 11 -6.39 -14.64 16.88
CA ARG A 11 -6.15 -15.87 16.12
C ARG A 11 -4.74 -15.83 15.54
N LEU A 12 -3.96 -16.88 15.75
CA LEU A 12 -2.71 -17.07 15.00
C LEU A 12 -3.09 -17.30 13.54
N SER A 13 -2.77 -16.33 12.68
CA SER A 13 -3.14 -16.35 11.26
C SER A 13 -1.87 -16.49 10.42
N SER A 14 -1.96 -17.25 9.34
CA SER A 14 -0.88 -17.36 8.34
C SER A 14 -0.92 -16.19 7.35
N LEU A 15 0.11 -16.08 6.50
CA LEU A 15 0.11 -15.09 5.40
C LEU A 15 -1.02 -15.36 4.39
N ASP A 16 -1.30 -16.62 4.10
CA ASP A 16 -2.45 -17.03 3.27
C ASP A 16 -3.79 -16.56 3.87
N ASP A 17 -3.94 -16.67 5.19
CA ASP A 17 -5.15 -16.22 5.89
C ASP A 17 -5.28 -14.69 5.83
N LEU A 18 -4.16 -13.98 5.90
CA LEU A 18 -4.12 -12.52 5.76
C LEU A 18 -4.56 -12.10 4.35
N MET A 19 -4.08 -12.78 3.31
CA MET A 19 -4.45 -12.44 1.92
C MET A 19 -5.94 -12.62 1.62
N ARG A 20 -6.60 -13.59 2.28
CA ARG A 20 -8.04 -13.86 2.12
C ARG A 20 -8.91 -13.11 3.14
N HIS A 21 -8.31 -12.29 4.01
CA HIS A 21 -9.05 -11.64 5.08
C HIS A 21 -10.00 -10.56 4.51
N PRO A 22 -11.26 -10.45 5.00
CA PRO A 22 -12.21 -9.46 4.47
C PRO A 22 -11.77 -7.99 4.57
N GLN A 23 -10.83 -7.71 5.47
CA GLN A 23 -10.26 -6.35 5.65
C GLN A 23 -8.95 -6.15 4.88
N ALA A 24 -8.42 -7.18 4.22
CA ALA A 24 -7.27 -7.05 3.35
C ALA A 24 -7.68 -6.31 2.07
N ARG A 25 -7.20 -5.08 1.93
CA ARG A 25 -7.37 -4.28 0.73
C ARG A 25 -6.07 -4.28 -0.05
N PHE A 26 -6.18 -4.32 -1.36
CA PHE A 26 -5.04 -4.32 -2.27
C PHE A 26 -5.12 -3.13 -3.23
N VAL A 27 -3.96 -2.66 -3.66
CA VAL A 27 -3.78 -1.63 -4.67
C VAL A 27 -2.92 -2.19 -5.79
N ALA A 28 -3.35 -1.99 -7.02
CA ALA A 28 -2.57 -2.33 -8.21
C ALA A 28 -1.49 -1.26 -8.41
N VAL A 29 -0.23 -1.68 -8.42
CA VAL A 29 0.93 -0.81 -8.60
C VAL A 29 1.68 -1.22 -9.85
N GLU A 30 1.83 -0.28 -10.78
CA GLU A 30 2.65 -0.47 -11.97
C GLU A 30 4.13 -0.26 -11.62
N LEU A 31 4.95 -1.23 -11.99
CA LEU A 31 6.41 -1.23 -11.85
C LEU A 31 7.05 -0.52 -13.03
N SER A 32 8.31 -0.13 -12.85
CA SER A 32 9.09 0.54 -13.90
C SER A 32 9.33 -0.31 -15.16
N ASP A 33 9.16 -1.63 -15.08
CA ASP A 33 9.23 -2.56 -16.22
C ASP A 33 7.86 -2.83 -16.88
N GLY A 34 6.81 -2.10 -16.49
CA GLY A 34 5.45 -2.21 -17.02
C GLY A 34 4.63 -3.36 -16.44
N LYS A 35 5.17 -4.13 -15.48
CA LYS A 35 4.38 -5.14 -14.76
C LYS A 35 3.50 -4.49 -13.72
N VAL A 36 2.31 -5.03 -13.52
CA VAL A 36 1.42 -4.62 -12.42
C VAL A 36 1.47 -5.69 -11.33
N ILE A 37 1.67 -5.25 -10.08
CA ILE A 37 1.62 -6.10 -8.89
C ILE A 37 0.54 -5.62 -7.93
N ASP A 38 -0.03 -6.55 -7.18
CA ASP A 38 -0.94 -6.23 -6.08
C ASP A 38 -0.15 -6.04 -4.79
N CYS A 39 -0.26 -4.83 -4.22
CA CYS A 39 0.33 -4.48 -2.94
C CYS A 39 -0.76 -4.33 -1.89
N LEU A 40 -0.47 -4.69 -0.64
CA LEU A 40 -1.37 -4.36 0.47
C LEU A 40 -1.54 -2.85 0.56
N ALA A 41 -2.79 -2.40 0.55
CA ALA A 41 -3.12 -1.00 0.70
C ALA A 41 -2.71 -0.50 2.10
N PRO A 42 -2.33 0.78 2.25
CA PRO A 42 -2.14 1.39 3.56
C PRO A 42 -3.33 1.14 4.49
N GLY A 43 -3.05 0.78 5.74
CA GLY A 43 -4.10 0.47 6.72
C GLY A 43 -4.89 1.70 7.18
N VAL A 44 -4.33 2.91 6.98
CA VAL A 44 -5.00 4.17 7.32
C VAL A 44 -6.10 4.48 6.29
N VAL A 45 -7.24 4.96 6.77
CA VAL A 45 -8.33 5.48 5.93
C VAL A 45 -8.74 6.83 6.50
N VAL A 46 -8.67 7.87 5.67
CA VAL A 46 -9.06 9.24 6.05
C VAL A 46 -10.40 9.56 5.39
N ALA A 47 -11.41 9.88 6.19
CA ALA A 47 -12.74 10.19 5.69
C ALA A 47 -12.71 11.37 4.70
N GLY A 48 -13.34 11.18 3.54
CA GLY A 48 -13.40 12.20 2.48
C GLY A 48 -12.11 12.38 1.68
N ARG A 49 -11.09 11.54 1.89
CA ARG A 49 -9.89 11.50 1.03
C ARG A 49 -9.85 10.19 0.26
N GLU A 50 -9.62 10.30 -1.03
CA GLU A 50 -9.32 9.19 -1.90
C GLU A 50 -7.82 9.19 -2.17
N ASP A 51 -7.11 8.16 -1.72
CA ASP A 51 -5.68 8.03 -1.96
C ASP A 51 -5.44 7.55 -3.40
N ARG A 52 -4.66 8.31 -4.15
CA ARG A 52 -4.25 7.95 -5.51
C ARG A 52 -2.83 7.40 -5.47
N TYR A 53 -2.67 6.15 -5.88
CA TYR A 53 -1.38 5.47 -5.98
C TYR A 53 -0.83 5.62 -7.40
N GLY A 54 0.39 6.14 -7.50
CA GLY A 54 1.11 6.27 -8.77
C GLY A 54 1.99 5.05 -9.06
N PRO A 55 2.55 4.96 -10.28
CA PRO A 55 3.52 3.93 -10.63
C PRO A 55 4.82 4.11 -9.84
N VAL A 56 5.59 3.03 -9.75
CA VAL A 56 6.95 3.07 -9.22
C VAL A 56 7.87 3.71 -10.27
N PRO A 57 8.58 4.81 -9.94
CA PRO A 57 9.48 5.46 -10.88
C PRO A 57 10.64 4.54 -11.27
N ALA A 58 11.06 4.64 -12.53
CA ALA A 58 12.31 4.04 -12.97
C ALA A 58 13.51 4.73 -12.32
N LEU A 59 14.66 4.04 -12.30
CA LEU A 59 15.90 4.63 -11.83
C LEU A 59 16.22 5.89 -12.64
N GLY A 60 16.32 7.04 -11.97
CA GLY A 60 16.60 8.33 -12.59
C GLY A 60 15.43 8.96 -13.34
N ALA A 61 14.18 8.56 -13.08
CA ALA A 61 13.01 9.16 -13.74
C ALA A 61 12.90 10.67 -13.48
N ASP A 62 13.23 11.13 -12.27
CA ASP A 62 13.05 12.53 -11.84
C ASP A 62 14.36 13.34 -11.80
N ASP A 63 15.47 12.75 -12.25
CA ASP A 63 16.82 13.27 -12.14
C ASP A 63 17.01 14.66 -12.76
N ALA A 64 16.46 14.87 -13.96
CA ALA A 64 16.56 16.13 -14.69
C ALA A 64 15.68 17.23 -14.05
N ALA A 65 14.48 16.85 -13.59
CA ALA A 65 13.55 17.77 -12.93
C ALA A 65 14.13 18.27 -11.61
N LEU A 66 14.67 17.35 -10.79
CA LEU A 66 15.33 17.70 -9.53
C LEU A 66 16.57 18.58 -9.78
N ARG A 67 17.43 18.23 -10.74
CA ARG A 67 18.60 19.08 -11.06
C ARG A 67 18.21 20.49 -11.48
N ALA A 68 17.13 20.66 -12.23
CA ALA A 68 16.62 21.98 -12.61
C ALA A 68 16.04 22.74 -11.42
N GLU A 69 15.30 22.07 -10.53
CA GLU A 69 14.72 22.67 -9.31
C GLU A 69 15.78 23.30 -8.41
N PHE A 70 16.95 22.66 -8.30
CA PHE A 70 18.03 23.10 -7.42
C PHE A 70 19.17 23.86 -8.14
N ALA A 71 19.05 24.18 -9.43
CA ALA A 71 20.10 24.86 -10.20
C ALA A 71 20.21 26.37 -9.90
N GLU A 72 19.19 26.99 -9.32
CA GLU A 72 19.15 28.44 -9.03
C GLU A 72 19.34 28.76 -7.53
N GLY A 73 20.06 27.91 -6.80
CA GLY A 73 20.48 28.13 -5.42
C GLY A 73 21.77 28.93 -5.28
#